data_AF-A0A1L9S8N7-F1
#
_entry.id   AF-A0A1L9S8N7-F1
#
_cell.length_a   1.000
_cell.length_b   1.000
_cell.length_c   1.000
_cell.angle_alpha   90.00
_cell.angle_beta   90.00
_cell.angle_gamma   90.00
#
_symmetry.space_group_name_H-M   'P 1'
#
loop_
_entity.id
_entity.type
_entity.pdbx_description
1 polymer ?
#
loop_
_entity_poly.entity_id
_entity_poly.type
_entity_poly.pdbx_seq_one_letter_code
_entity_poly.pdbx_strand_id
1 'polypeptide(L)'
;MASHPFYPPDLQVIGYVANTLSVPALLGSFALATLAVIVVTSLILKSFRPTISRLDKILVGWFIFTGCIHLFLEGDFVYNHRSMPGRTDLFGQLWKEYAKADSRYMTMEPFVLGMETITAFAWGPLSYLIAWLIVVQSPHRHPVQMLVSMGQVYGDVLYYATSMLDESYHALSYSRPEAYYYWGYFIFLNAFWIVIPGVCMYQSYSAMQRFAIQFETAGLYIIGTPTAQMHITFDELLDSLGGIVGLLEYGLGWRVCHSLVHRIIRYRQWNVLKASQALWIESSSPLFYELRHASESIRVTPAELEGSRFGRIIKEEWDGGMHVRQKRWIARMIVAAALAGMFKNISSFFHSRRLATRQ
;
A
#
# COMPACT_ATOMS: atom_id res chain seq x y z
N MET A 1 7.72 -48.61 -3.71
CA MET A 1 7.36 -47.22 -4.02
C MET A 1 8.38 -46.68 -5.01
N ALA A 2 7.98 -45.79 -5.92
CA ALA A 2 8.95 -45.13 -6.81
C ALA A 2 9.87 -44.22 -5.97
N SER A 3 11.19 -44.25 -6.21
CA SER A 3 12.11 -43.34 -5.50
C SER A 3 11.86 -41.90 -5.93
N HIS A 4 11.77 -40.98 -4.97
CA HIS A 4 11.62 -39.54 -5.22
C HIS A 4 12.80 -38.75 -4.62
N PRO A 5 13.03 -37.50 -5.07
CA PRO A 5 14.14 -36.68 -4.60
C PRO A 5 13.81 -35.82 -3.35
N PHE A 6 12.61 -35.94 -2.79
CA PHE A 6 12.16 -35.16 -1.62
C PHE A 6 12.69 -35.71 -0.29
N TYR A 7 12.72 -34.86 0.73
CA TYR A 7 13.18 -35.20 2.07
C TYR A 7 12.00 -35.18 3.06
N PRO A 8 11.89 -36.15 4.00
CA PRO A 8 12.81 -37.26 4.22
C PRO A 8 12.71 -38.33 3.11
N PRO A 9 13.72 -39.20 2.92
CA PRO A 9 13.74 -40.16 1.81
C PRO A 9 12.66 -41.26 1.88
N ASP A 10 12.09 -41.51 3.06
CA ASP A 10 11.02 -42.48 3.33
C ASP A 10 9.60 -41.90 3.20
N LEU A 11 9.50 -40.62 2.83
CA LEU A 11 8.25 -39.91 2.59
C LEU A 11 7.35 -40.67 1.59
N GLN A 12 6.04 -40.65 1.84
CA GLN A 12 5.09 -41.34 0.97
C GLN A 12 4.56 -40.39 -0.12
N VAL A 13 5.28 -40.31 -1.24
CA VAL A 13 4.89 -39.46 -2.37
C VAL A 13 4.17 -40.28 -3.45
N ILE A 14 2.85 -40.41 -3.29
CA ILE A 14 2.01 -41.23 -4.16
C ILE A 14 1.94 -40.63 -5.57
N GLY A 15 2.14 -41.47 -6.59
CA GLY A 15 2.00 -41.06 -7.99
C GLY A 15 3.15 -40.17 -8.52
N TYR A 16 4.30 -40.16 -7.84
CA TYR A 16 5.45 -39.37 -8.27
C TYR A 16 5.91 -39.70 -9.70
N VAL A 17 6.08 -38.65 -10.51
CA VAL A 17 6.70 -38.69 -11.83
C VAL A 17 7.82 -37.66 -11.86
N ALA A 18 9.02 -38.05 -12.31
CA ALA A 18 10.16 -37.14 -12.36
C ALA A 18 9.96 -35.98 -13.35
N ASN A 19 10.60 -34.84 -13.06
CA ASN A 19 10.66 -33.73 -14.00
C ASN A 19 11.37 -34.14 -15.29
N THR A 20 10.83 -33.71 -16.43
CA THR A 20 11.42 -33.88 -17.76
C THR A 20 12.24 -32.65 -18.17
N LEU A 21 11.92 -31.48 -17.63
CA LEU A 21 12.69 -30.25 -17.79
C LEU A 21 13.86 -30.21 -16.81
N SER A 22 15.00 -29.72 -17.29
CA SER A 22 16.17 -29.48 -16.45
C SER A 22 15.94 -28.28 -15.52
N VAL A 23 16.67 -28.23 -14.40
CA VAL A 23 16.61 -27.10 -13.45
C VAL A 23 16.87 -25.75 -14.15
N PRO A 24 17.89 -25.60 -15.03
CA PRO A 24 18.06 -24.34 -15.76
C PRO A 24 16.88 -23.98 -16.67
N ALA A 25 16.21 -24.96 -17.29
CA ALA A 25 15.04 -24.70 -18.12
C ALA A 25 13.84 -24.21 -17.27
N LEU A 26 13.65 -24.79 -16.08
CA LEU A 26 12.61 -24.38 -15.13
C LEU A 26 12.86 -22.96 -14.62
N LEU A 27 14.06 -22.69 -14.11
CA LEU A 27 14.45 -21.36 -13.62
C LEU A 27 14.43 -20.31 -14.74
N GLY A 28 14.88 -20.67 -15.95
CA GLY A 28 14.82 -19.81 -17.12
C GLY A 28 13.38 -19.45 -17.52
N SER A 29 12.47 -20.43 -17.49
CA SER A 29 11.05 -20.20 -17.76
C SER A 29 10.41 -19.28 -16.71
N PHE A 30 10.73 -19.48 -15.44
CA PHE A 30 10.28 -18.61 -14.35
C PHE A 30 10.83 -17.17 -14.48
N ALA A 31 12.12 -17.03 -14.81
CA ALA A 31 12.75 -15.73 -15.03
C ALA A 31 12.14 -14.99 -16.23
N LEU A 32 11.87 -15.69 -17.34
CA LEU A 32 11.20 -15.12 -18.50
C LEU A 32 9.77 -14.67 -18.18
N ALA A 33 9.00 -15.48 -17.44
CA ALA A 33 7.66 -15.10 -16.99
C ALA A 33 7.71 -13.85 -16.09
N THR A 34 8.66 -13.81 -15.14
CA THR A 34 8.89 -12.65 -14.26
C THR A 34 9.23 -11.39 -15.08
N LEU A 35 10.15 -11.50 -16.04
CA LEU A 35 10.52 -10.40 -16.92
C LEU A 35 9.33 -9.94 -17.75
N ALA A 36 8.52 -10.86 -18.28
CA ALA A 36 7.32 -10.54 -19.04
C ALA A 36 6.33 -9.74 -18.19
N VAL A 37 6.08 -10.16 -16.95
CA VAL A 37 5.22 -9.42 -16.00
C VAL A 37 5.74 -8.00 -15.76
N ILE A 38 7.04 -7.85 -15.50
CA ILE A 38 7.67 -6.54 -15.25
C ILE A 38 7.57 -5.63 -16.49
N VAL A 39 7.87 -6.16 -17.68
CA VAL A 39 7.84 -5.41 -18.95
C VAL A 39 6.40 -5.00 -19.28
N VAL A 40 5.45 -5.92 -19.25
CA VAL A 40 4.04 -5.64 -19.54
C VAL A 40 3.49 -4.61 -18.57
N THR A 41 3.74 -4.78 -17.26
CA THR A 41 3.32 -3.81 -16.23
C THR A 41 3.90 -2.43 -16.51
N SER A 42 5.20 -2.36 -16.84
CA SER A 42 5.88 -1.10 -17.14
C SER A 42 5.35 -0.41 -18.40
N LEU A 43 5.05 -1.17 -19.45
CA LEU A 43 4.47 -0.66 -20.70
C LEU A 43 3.04 -0.13 -20.48
N ILE A 44 2.22 -0.87 -19.75
CA ILE A 44 0.87 -0.44 -19.34
C ILE A 44 0.97 0.85 -18.52
N LEU A 45 1.80 0.88 -17.48
CA LEU A 45 1.98 2.07 -16.65
C LEU A 45 2.45 3.29 -17.43
N LYS A 46 3.40 3.10 -18.37
CA LYS A 46 3.89 4.18 -19.23
C LYS A 46 2.77 4.78 -20.08
N SER A 47 1.86 3.95 -20.58
CA SER A 47 0.73 4.38 -21.42
C SER A 47 -0.38 5.06 -20.61
N PHE A 48 -0.72 4.53 -19.43
CA PHE A 48 -1.86 5.02 -18.63
C PHE A 48 -1.50 6.12 -17.63
N ARG A 49 -0.27 6.13 -17.08
CA ARG A 49 0.21 7.08 -16.06
C ARG A 49 1.70 7.42 -16.27
N PRO A 50 2.08 8.15 -17.32
CA PRO A 50 3.50 8.42 -17.62
C PRO A 50 4.24 9.17 -16.49
N THR A 51 3.52 9.98 -15.71
CA THR A 51 4.05 10.80 -14.62
C THR A 51 4.08 10.13 -13.24
N ILE A 52 3.70 8.85 -13.14
CA ILE A 52 3.71 8.12 -11.87
C ILE A 52 5.14 8.05 -11.27
N SER A 53 5.22 8.18 -9.94
CA SER A 53 6.50 8.24 -9.21
C SER A 53 7.29 6.94 -9.37
N ARG A 54 8.63 7.00 -9.29
CA ARG A 54 9.47 5.80 -9.40
C ARG A 54 9.12 4.75 -8.33
N LEU A 55 8.85 5.20 -7.11
CA LEU A 55 8.48 4.31 -6.01
C LEU A 55 7.14 3.63 -6.28
N ASP A 56 6.12 4.39 -6.71
CA ASP A 56 4.82 3.80 -7.05
C ASP A 56 4.93 2.83 -8.24
N LYS A 57 5.82 3.08 -9.22
CA LYS A 57 6.09 2.11 -10.31
C LYS A 57 6.62 0.79 -9.78
N ILE A 58 7.59 0.84 -8.87
CA ILE A 58 8.18 -0.35 -8.26
C ILE A 58 7.13 -1.10 -7.45
N LEU A 59 6.33 -0.38 -6.64
CA LEU A 59 5.27 -1.00 -5.84
C LEU A 59 4.17 -1.63 -6.69
N VAL A 60 3.76 -0.97 -7.79
CA VAL A 60 2.81 -1.59 -8.74
C VAL A 60 3.44 -2.83 -9.35
N GLY A 61 4.69 -2.78 -9.79
CA GLY A 61 5.40 -3.95 -10.31
C GLY A 61 5.44 -5.11 -9.32
N TRP A 62 5.78 -4.82 -8.06
CA TRP A 62 5.76 -5.77 -6.95
C TRP A 62 4.37 -6.40 -6.78
N PHE A 63 3.33 -5.61 -6.57
CA PHE A 63 1.98 -6.15 -6.32
C PHE A 63 1.38 -6.87 -7.53
N ILE A 64 1.71 -6.48 -8.77
CA ILE A 64 1.31 -7.28 -9.95
C ILE A 64 2.06 -8.62 -9.95
N PHE A 65 3.37 -8.63 -9.71
CA PHE A 65 4.16 -9.85 -9.64
C PHE A 65 3.68 -10.78 -8.52
N THR A 66 3.51 -10.27 -7.31
CA THR A 66 2.96 -10.99 -6.15
C THR A 66 1.56 -11.52 -6.45
N GLY A 67 0.70 -10.72 -7.10
CA GLY A 67 -0.60 -11.18 -7.57
C GLY A 67 -0.52 -12.34 -8.56
N CYS A 68 0.48 -12.37 -9.43
CA CYS A 68 0.71 -13.47 -10.36
C CYS A 68 1.17 -14.75 -9.65
N ILE A 69 2.10 -14.63 -8.71
CA ILE A 69 2.59 -15.78 -7.93
C ILE A 69 1.44 -16.41 -7.14
N HIS A 70 0.74 -15.61 -6.33
CA HIS A 70 -0.34 -16.11 -5.51
C HIS A 70 -1.50 -16.68 -6.33
N LEU A 71 -1.97 -15.96 -7.36
CA LEU A 71 -3.15 -16.40 -8.09
C LEU A 71 -2.87 -17.56 -9.05
N PHE A 72 -1.73 -17.56 -9.74
CA PHE A 72 -1.44 -18.55 -10.77
C PHE A 72 -0.56 -19.68 -10.28
N LEU A 73 0.55 -19.39 -9.59
CA LEU A 73 1.47 -20.45 -9.16
C LEU A 73 0.88 -21.19 -7.95
N GLU A 74 0.57 -20.46 -6.87
CA GLU A 74 -0.02 -21.03 -5.65
C GLU A 74 -1.46 -21.50 -5.89
N GLY A 75 -2.22 -20.76 -6.69
CA GLY A 75 -3.54 -21.22 -7.16
C GLY A 75 -3.49 -22.54 -7.93
N ASP A 76 -2.51 -22.77 -8.81
CA ASP A 76 -2.32 -24.07 -9.48
C ASP A 76 -1.95 -25.16 -8.47
N PHE A 77 -1.13 -24.86 -7.46
CA PHE A 77 -0.85 -25.80 -6.37
C PHE A 77 -2.10 -26.19 -5.60
N VAL A 78 -2.88 -25.20 -5.13
CA VAL A 78 -4.10 -25.44 -4.36
C VAL A 78 -5.12 -26.22 -5.20
N TYR A 79 -5.29 -25.89 -6.48
CA TYR A 79 -6.23 -26.59 -7.34
C TYR A 79 -5.80 -28.05 -7.60
N ASN A 80 -4.50 -28.30 -7.72
CA ASN A 80 -3.97 -29.61 -8.14
C ASN A 80 -3.24 -30.39 -7.04
N HIS A 81 -3.35 -29.98 -5.77
CA HIS A 81 -2.56 -30.52 -4.65
C HIS A 81 -2.59 -32.06 -4.55
N ARG A 82 -3.71 -32.70 -4.91
CA ARG A 82 -3.88 -34.16 -4.85
C ARG A 82 -3.04 -34.94 -5.87
N SER A 83 -2.73 -34.32 -7.00
CA SER A 83 -2.02 -34.97 -8.12
C SER A 83 -0.67 -34.31 -8.42
N MET A 84 -0.26 -33.32 -7.61
CA MET A 84 0.95 -32.53 -7.82
C MET A 84 2.21 -33.38 -8.08
N PRO A 85 2.47 -34.48 -7.36
CA PRO A 85 3.66 -35.29 -7.62
C PRO A 85 3.73 -35.93 -9.00
N GLY A 86 2.58 -36.20 -9.64
CA GLY A 86 2.50 -36.85 -10.95
C GLY A 86 2.48 -35.88 -12.14
N ARG A 87 2.39 -34.57 -11.89
CA ARG A 87 2.24 -33.57 -12.94
C ARG A 87 3.52 -33.36 -13.74
N THR A 88 3.38 -33.18 -15.05
CA THR A 88 4.50 -33.02 -15.99
C THR A 88 4.39 -31.74 -16.83
N ASP A 89 3.37 -30.92 -16.62
CA ASP A 89 3.32 -29.56 -17.14
C ASP A 89 4.30 -28.63 -16.39
N LEU A 90 4.50 -27.42 -16.93
CA LEU A 90 5.48 -26.47 -16.40
C LEU A 90 5.24 -26.13 -14.91
N PHE A 91 3.99 -25.92 -14.48
CA PHE A 91 3.67 -25.55 -13.10
C PHE A 91 3.95 -26.72 -12.15
N GLY A 92 3.50 -27.92 -12.50
CA GLY A 92 3.80 -29.12 -11.71
C GLY A 92 5.29 -29.40 -11.58
N GLN A 93 6.07 -29.15 -12.64
CA GLN A 93 7.52 -29.31 -12.60
C GLN A 93 8.21 -28.21 -11.78
N LEU A 94 7.74 -26.97 -11.84
CA LEU A 94 8.23 -25.89 -10.96
C LEU A 94 7.96 -26.20 -9.49
N TRP A 95 6.75 -26.65 -9.15
CA TRP A 95 6.40 -27.05 -7.79
C TRP A 95 7.23 -28.23 -7.30
N LYS A 96 7.49 -29.23 -8.14
CA LYS A 96 8.42 -30.33 -7.79
C LYS A 96 9.87 -29.87 -7.65
N GLU A 97 10.30 -28.85 -8.35
CA GLU A 97 11.63 -28.27 -8.14
C GLU A 97 11.70 -27.51 -6.82
N TYR A 98 10.70 -26.69 -6.52
CA TYR A 98 10.60 -25.95 -5.25
C TYR A 98 10.43 -26.88 -4.05
N ALA A 99 9.67 -27.97 -4.17
CA ALA A 99 9.44 -28.92 -3.09
C ALA A 99 10.67 -29.73 -2.66
N LYS A 100 11.80 -29.60 -3.37
CA LYS A 100 13.09 -30.08 -2.87
C LYS A 100 13.60 -29.23 -1.69
N ALA A 101 13.16 -27.97 -1.62
CA ALA A 101 13.39 -27.08 -0.48
C ALA A 101 12.39 -27.33 0.65
N ASP A 102 11.18 -27.78 0.33
CA ASP A 102 10.15 -28.13 1.29
C ASP A 102 9.17 -29.17 0.72
N SER A 103 9.30 -30.42 1.16
CA SER A 103 8.51 -31.54 0.66
C SER A 103 7.04 -31.50 1.03
N ARG A 104 6.61 -30.62 1.95
CA ARG A 104 5.20 -30.46 2.35
C ARG A 104 4.27 -30.13 1.17
N TYR A 105 4.80 -29.51 0.12
CA TYR A 105 4.10 -29.27 -1.15
C TYR A 105 3.80 -30.55 -1.96
N MET A 106 4.35 -31.70 -1.57
CA MET A 106 4.10 -32.99 -2.23
C MET A 106 3.21 -33.93 -1.40
N THR A 107 2.85 -33.55 -0.17
CA THR A 107 2.18 -34.43 0.80
C THR A 107 0.89 -33.85 1.38
N MET A 108 0.34 -32.81 0.76
CA MET A 108 -0.90 -32.17 1.20
C MET A 108 -0.86 -31.75 2.68
N GLU A 109 0.29 -31.24 3.13
CA GLU A 109 0.44 -30.83 4.53
C GLU A 109 -0.59 -29.73 4.85
N PRO A 110 -1.42 -29.90 5.92
CA PRO A 110 -2.57 -29.03 6.17
C PRO A 110 -2.24 -27.55 6.30
N PHE A 111 -1.14 -27.18 6.95
CA PHE A 111 -0.77 -25.79 7.12
C PHE A 111 -0.37 -25.16 5.78
N VAL A 112 0.55 -25.78 5.03
CA VAL A 112 0.98 -25.28 3.71
C VAL A 112 -0.22 -25.18 2.78
N LEU A 113 -1.05 -26.23 2.67
CA LEU A 113 -2.24 -26.19 1.80
C LEU A 113 -3.23 -25.09 2.23
N GLY A 114 -3.47 -24.91 3.52
CA GLY A 114 -4.38 -23.90 4.05
C GLY A 114 -3.88 -22.48 3.82
N MET A 115 -2.60 -22.23 4.11
CA MET A 115 -1.94 -20.95 3.87
C MET A 115 -1.98 -20.57 2.39
N GLU A 116 -1.57 -21.49 1.52
CA GLU A 116 -1.54 -21.27 0.06
C GLU A 116 -2.95 -21.07 -0.52
N THR A 117 -3.97 -21.68 0.11
CA THR A 117 -5.37 -21.39 -0.24
C THR A 117 -5.72 -19.94 0.06
N ILE A 118 -5.37 -19.44 1.25
CA ILE A 118 -5.64 -18.04 1.61
C ILE A 118 -4.85 -17.08 0.69
N THR A 119 -3.59 -17.37 0.39
CA THR A 119 -2.78 -16.53 -0.48
C THR A 119 -3.38 -16.47 -1.89
N ALA A 120 -3.77 -17.60 -2.47
CA ALA A 120 -4.37 -17.67 -3.80
C ALA A 120 -5.74 -16.98 -3.87
N PHE A 121 -6.63 -17.23 -2.91
CA PHE A 121 -8.00 -16.69 -2.95
C PHE A 121 -8.13 -15.24 -2.45
N ALA A 122 -7.25 -14.79 -1.54
CA ALA A 122 -7.32 -13.45 -0.95
C ALA A 122 -6.13 -12.58 -1.38
N TRP A 123 -4.89 -12.97 -1.08
CA TRP A 123 -3.72 -12.11 -1.28
C TRP A 123 -3.40 -11.87 -2.76
N GLY A 124 -3.63 -12.85 -3.64
CA GLY A 124 -3.49 -12.70 -5.09
C GLY A 124 -4.41 -11.61 -5.65
N PRO A 125 -5.75 -11.77 -5.55
CA PRO A 125 -6.71 -10.76 -6.01
C PRO A 125 -6.53 -9.39 -5.36
N LEU A 126 -6.26 -9.33 -4.05
CA LEU A 126 -6.05 -8.07 -3.35
C LEU A 126 -4.74 -7.38 -3.75
N SER A 127 -3.70 -8.12 -4.16
CA SER A 127 -2.48 -7.52 -4.69
C SER A 127 -2.74 -6.77 -6.01
N TYR A 128 -3.56 -7.33 -6.92
CA TYR A 128 -4.01 -6.60 -8.10
C TYR A 128 -4.84 -5.37 -7.75
N LEU A 129 -5.70 -5.46 -6.73
CA LEU A 129 -6.45 -4.32 -6.24
C LEU A 129 -5.52 -3.23 -5.70
N ILE A 130 -4.49 -3.57 -4.93
CA ILE A 130 -3.50 -2.59 -4.42
C ILE A 130 -2.78 -1.91 -5.57
N ALA A 131 -2.31 -2.68 -6.56
CA ALA A 131 -1.68 -2.11 -7.76
C ALA A 131 -2.61 -1.09 -8.45
N TRP A 132 -3.89 -1.42 -8.60
CA TRP A 132 -4.89 -0.49 -9.12
C TRP A 132 -5.06 0.75 -8.23
N LEU A 133 -5.19 0.58 -6.91
CA LEU A 133 -5.35 1.67 -5.94
C LEU A 133 -4.15 2.63 -5.94
N ILE A 134 -2.93 2.12 -6.14
CA ILE A 134 -1.72 2.95 -6.34
C ILE A 134 -1.84 3.76 -7.63
N VAL A 135 -2.24 3.13 -8.74
CA VAL A 135 -2.40 3.80 -10.04
C VAL A 135 -3.44 4.91 -9.98
N VAL A 136 -4.57 4.70 -9.31
CA VAL A 136 -5.63 5.71 -9.16
C VAL A 136 -5.39 6.69 -8.01
N GLN A 137 -4.33 6.50 -7.21
CA GLN A 137 -4.01 7.31 -6.02
C GLN A 137 -5.17 7.35 -5.01
N SER A 138 -5.80 6.19 -4.78
CA SER A 138 -6.92 6.07 -3.85
C SER A 138 -6.44 6.13 -2.39
N PRO A 139 -7.16 6.82 -1.49
CA PRO A 139 -6.85 6.80 -0.06
C PRO A 139 -6.97 5.40 0.56
N HIS A 140 -7.78 4.52 -0.04
CA HIS A 140 -7.92 3.13 0.39
C HIS A 140 -6.69 2.26 0.12
N ARG A 141 -5.69 2.76 -0.63
CA ARG A 141 -4.47 1.99 -0.92
C ARG A 141 -3.76 1.53 0.36
N HIS A 142 -3.65 2.41 1.37
CA HIS A 142 -2.82 2.15 2.55
C HIS A 142 -3.44 1.11 3.49
N PRO A 143 -4.75 1.17 3.81
CA PRO A 143 -5.39 0.10 4.56
C PRO A 143 -5.27 -1.27 3.88
N VAL A 144 -5.57 -1.35 2.58
CA VAL A 144 -5.52 -2.64 1.83
C VAL A 144 -4.08 -3.14 1.71
N GLN A 145 -3.12 -2.26 1.39
CA GLN A 145 -1.70 -2.58 1.35
C GLN A 145 -1.22 -3.13 2.69
N MET A 146 -1.63 -2.52 3.81
CA MET A 146 -1.22 -2.97 5.14
C MET A 146 -1.83 -4.33 5.50
N LEU A 147 -3.10 -4.57 5.17
CA LEU A 147 -3.76 -5.86 5.37
C LEU A 147 -3.05 -7.00 4.62
N VAL A 148 -2.83 -6.83 3.32
CA VAL A 148 -2.18 -7.86 2.49
C VAL A 148 -0.73 -8.07 2.90
N SER A 149 0.00 -6.98 3.17
CA SER A 149 1.40 -7.07 3.58
C SER A 149 1.56 -7.77 4.93
N MET A 150 0.68 -7.50 5.90
CA MET A 150 0.64 -8.23 7.16
C MET A 150 0.34 -9.71 6.94
N GLY A 151 -0.63 -10.03 6.08
CA GLY A 151 -0.96 -11.41 5.73
C GLY A 151 0.22 -12.18 5.15
N GLN A 152 1.02 -11.55 4.28
CA GLN A 152 2.23 -12.14 3.70
C GLN A 152 3.31 -12.40 4.75
N VAL A 153 3.65 -11.40 5.57
CA VAL A 153 4.63 -11.56 6.66
C VAL A 153 4.18 -12.64 7.65
N TYR A 154 2.92 -12.60 8.07
CA TYR A 154 2.38 -13.54 9.04
C TYR A 154 2.37 -14.97 8.49
N GLY A 155 1.94 -15.15 7.23
CA GLY A 155 1.97 -16.44 6.55
C GLY A 155 3.39 -17.01 6.50
N ASP A 156 4.36 -16.22 6.06
CA ASP A 156 5.74 -16.67 5.89
C ASP A 156 6.44 -16.96 7.23
N VAL A 157 6.15 -16.16 8.27
CA VAL A 157 6.62 -16.45 9.64
C VAL A 157 6.07 -17.78 10.14
N LEU A 158 4.78 -18.07 9.91
CA LEU A 158 4.19 -19.36 10.28
C LEU A 158 4.72 -20.52 9.41
N TYR A 159 4.99 -20.27 8.14
CA TYR A 159 5.60 -21.23 7.22
C TYR A 159 6.98 -21.70 7.70
N TYR A 160 7.83 -20.75 8.12
CA TYR A 160 9.09 -21.08 8.76
C TYR A 160 8.91 -21.74 10.10
N ALA A 161 8.06 -21.18 10.97
CA ALA A 161 7.86 -21.68 12.32
C ALA A 161 7.43 -23.15 12.29
N THR A 162 6.43 -23.51 11.47
CA THR A 162 5.96 -24.90 11.37
C THR A 162 7.07 -25.86 10.93
N SER A 163 7.87 -25.51 9.92
CA SER A 163 9.00 -26.33 9.46
C SER A 163 10.07 -26.50 10.55
N MET A 164 10.48 -25.40 11.18
CA MET A 164 11.53 -25.41 12.19
C MET A 164 11.09 -26.08 13.49
N LEU A 165 9.81 -25.96 13.86
CA LEU A 165 9.25 -26.64 15.03
C LEU A 165 9.24 -28.15 14.80
N ASP A 166 8.81 -28.63 13.62
CA ASP A 166 8.87 -30.05 13.26
C ASP A 166 10.30 -30.60 13.27
N GLU A 167 11.25 -29.83 12.75
CA GLU A 167 12.67 -30.20 12.82
C GLU A 167 13.16 -30.29 14.27
N SER A 168 12.79 -29.33 15.11
CA SER A 168 13.26 -29.26 16.51
C SER A 168 12.63 -30.29 17.45
N TYR A 169 11.33 -30.57 17.30
CA TYR A 169 10.58 -31.45 18.21
C TYR A 169 10.43 -32.87 17.70
N HIS A 170 10.47 -33.06 16.39
CA HIS A 170 10.20 -34.35 15.75
C HIS A 170 11.37 -34.86 14.91
N ALA A 171 12.49 -34.14 14.85
CA ALA A 171 13.64 -34.44 14.00
C ALA A 171 13.24 -34.62 12.52
N LEU A 172 12.16 -33.95 12.12
CA LEU A 172 11.57 -34.05 10.79
C LEU A 172 11.94 -32.80 10.00
N SER A 173 12.92 -32.94 9.12
CA SER A 173 13.20 -31.91 8.11
C SER A 173 12.42 -32.22 6.84
N TYR A 174 12.00 -31.17 6.14
CA TYR A 174 11.34 -31.25 4.84
C TYR A 174 12.24 -30.81 3.69
N SER A 175 13.38 -30.19 4.03
CA SER A 175 14.34 -29.69 3.05
C SER A 175 15.40 -30.72 2.78
N ARG A 176 15.83 -30.79 1.53
CA ARG A 176 17.00 -31.58 1.17
C ARG A 176 18.27 -31.05 1.87
N PRO A 177 19.25 -31.93 2.16
CA PRO A 177 20.45 -31.55 2.91
C PRO A 177 21.39 -30.62 2.14
N GLU A 178 21.26 -30.51 0.82
CA GLU A 178 22.08 -29.58 0.06
C GLU A 178 21.76 -28.11 0.43
N ALA A 179 22.79 -27.36 0.81
CA ALA A 179 22.64 -26.02 1.36
C ALA A 179 21.86 -25.03 0.47
N TYR A 180 21.89 -25.19 -0.84
CA TYR A 180 21.19 -24.29 -1.76
C TYR A 180 19.66 -24.48 -1.76
N TYR A 181 19.15 -25.67 -1.40
CA TYR A 181 17.72 -25.89 -1.22
C TYR A 181 17.23 -25.19 0.05
N TYR A 182 17.96 -25.32 1.15
CA TYR A 182 17.60 -24.66 2.39
C TYR A 182 17.84 -23.13 2.33
N TRP A 183 19.07 -22.69 2.13
CA TRP A 183 19.38 -21.25 2.18
C TRP A 183 18.90 -20.48 0.95
N GLY A 184 19.02 -21.09 -0.23
CA GLY A 184 18.67 -20.44 -1.49
C GLY A 184 17.17 -20.44 -1.73
N TYR A 185 16.51 -21.60 -1.68
CA TYR A 185 15.08 -21.69 -2.00
C TYR A 185 14.23 -21.42 -0.77
N PHE A 186 14.43 -22.16 0.32
CA PHE A 186 13.57 -22.08 1.49
C PHE A 186 13.71 -20.73 2.22
N ILE A 187 14.92 -20.24 2.50
CA ILE A 187 15.10 -18.95 3.20
C ILE A 187 15.06 -17.76 2.24
N PHE A 188 15.93 -17.72 1.22
CA PHE A 188 16.14 -16.50 0.45
C PHE A 188 14.95 -16.13 -0.46
N LEU A 189 14.30 -17.09 -1.14
CA LEU A 189 13.16 -16.76 -2.00
C LEU A 189 11.98 -16.23 -1.18
N ASN A 190 11.68 -16.85 -0.04
CA ASN A 190 10.59 -16.42 0.83
C ASN A 190 10.88 -15.09 1.55
N ALA A 191 12.15 -14.76 1.84
CA ALA A 191 12.53 -13.49 2.46
C ALA A 191 12.01 -12.24 1.73
N PHE A 192 11.77 -12.29 0.41
CA PHE A 192 11.13 -11.19 -0.32
C PHE A 192 9.71 -10.88 0.20
N TRP A 193 8.94 -11.90 0.58
CA TRP A 193 7.59 -11.78 1.17
C TRP A 193 7.60 -11.40 2.65
N ILE A 194 8.78 -11.27 3.27
CA ILE A 194 8.94 -10.63 4.59
C ILE A 194 9.38 -9.18 4.42
N VAL A 195 10.50 -8.97 3.73
CA VAL A 195 11.18 -7.66 3.71
C VAL A 195 10.35 -6.62 2.96
N ILE A 196 9.88 -6.91 1.74
CA ILE A 196 9.16 -5.93 0.93
C ILE A 196 7.80 -5.59 1.57
N PRO A 197 6.99 -6.59 2.01
CA PRO A 197 5.76 -6.32 2.76
C PRO A 197 5.99 -5.55 4.07
N GLY A 198 7.06 -5.84 4.81
CA GLY A 198 7.44 -5.07 6.00
C GLY A 198 7.68 -3.58 5.70
N VAL A 199 8.39 -3.27 4.61
CA VAL A 199 8.56 -1.88 4.14
C VAL A 199 7.22 -1.27 3.72
N CYS A 200 6.36 -2.02 3.03
CA CYS A 200 5.02 -1.57 2.63
C CYS A 200 4.13 -1.26 3.83
N MET A 201 4.21 -2.04 4.92
CA MET A 201 3.49 -1.80 6.17
C MET A 201 3.96 -0.51 6.83
N TYR A 202 5.28 -0.34 7.00
CA TYR A 202 5.85 0.89 7.57
C TYR A 202 5.45 2.13 6.75
N GLN A 203 5.51 2.04 5.42
CA GLN A 203 5.10 3.11 4.52
C GLN A 203 3.61 3.45 4.69
N SER A 204 2.73 2.44 4.72
CA SER A 204 1.30 2.65 4.88
C SER A 204 0.96 3.22 6.25
N TYR A 205 1.53 2.67 7.33
CA TYR A 205 1.36 3.19 8.68
C TYR A 205 1.74 4.68 8.75
N SER A 206 2.95 5.02 8.30
CA SER A 206 3.43 6.40 8.27
C SER A 206 2.56 7.33 7.42
N ALA A 207 1.94 6.81 6.36
CA ALA A 207 1.04 7.59 5.52
C ALA A 207 -0.34 7.82 6.17
N MET A 208 -0.82 6.89 6.98
CA MET A 208 -2.10 6.99 7.68
C MET A 208 -2.04 7.86 8.93
N GLN A 209 -0.88 8.01 9.55
CA GLN A 209 -0.69 8.91 10.71
C GLN A 209 -0.60 10.41 10.34
N ARG A 210 -0.69 10.78 9.07
CA ARG A 210 -0.48 12.16 8.61
C ARG A 210 -1.60 13.10 9.07
N PHE A 211 -1.22 14.30 9.47
CA PHE A 211 -2.13 15.39 9.79
C PHE A 211 -2.94 15.79 8.54
N ALA A 212 -4.26 15.73 8.58
CA ALA A 212 -5.11 15.93 7.40
C ALA A 212 -6.42 16.64 7.74
N ILE A 213 -7.13 17.10 6.70
CA ILE A 213 -8.52 17.57 6.80
C ILE A 213 -9.44 16.42 6.40
N GLN A 214 -10.49 16.14 7.13
CA GLN A 214 -11.46 15.08 6.81
C GLN A 214 -12.85 15.68 6.83
N PHE A 215 -13.70 15.26 5.89
CA PHE A 215 -15.10 15.69 5.88
C PHE A 215 -15.91 14.76 6.77
N GLU A 216 -16.66 15.33 7.70
CA GLU A 216 -17.51 14.57 8.61
C GLU A 216 -18.96 14.63 8.13
N THR A 217 -19.65 15.75 8.36
CA THR A 217 -21.02 16.03 7.88
C THR A 217 -21.30 17.54 7.83
N ALA A 218 -22.27 17.96 7.00
CA ALA A 218 -22.94 19.28 7.04
C ALA A 218 -22.04 20.53 7.24
N GLY A 219 -20.87 20.61 6.61
CA GLY A 219 -20.03 21.82 6.64
C GLY A 219 -19.05 21.89 7.82
N LEU A 220 -19.01 20.85 8.65
CA LEU A 220 -17.95 20.59 9.62
C LEU A 220 -16.83 19.75 8.97
N TYR A 221 -15.60 20.09 9.32
CA TYR A 221 -14.39 19.39 8.93
C TYR A 221 -13.65 18.96 10.20
N ILE A 222 -13.07 17.78 10.17
CA ILE A 222 -12.14 17.32 11.18
C ILE A 222 -10.74 17.68 10.70
N ILE A 223 -9.96 18.36 11.53
CA ILE A 223 -8.52 18.52 11.33
C ILE A 223 -7.81 17.65 12.35
N GLY A 224 -6.80 16.91 11.91
CA GLY A 224 -5.91 16.26 12.85
C GLY A 224 -5.22 15.03 12.31
N THR A 225 -4.59 14.30 13.21
CA THR A 225 -4.15 12.92 12.99
C THR A 225 -5.29 11.96 13.38
N PRO A 226 -5.20 10.65 13.10
CA PRO A 226 -6.19 9.69 13.58
C PRO A 226 -6.37 9.67 15.11
N THR A 227 -5.36 10.10 15.87
CA THR A 227 -5.34 10.04 17.33
C THR A 227 -5.61 11.39 18.01
N ALA A 228 -5.51 12.49 17.28
CA ALA A 228 -5.72 13.82 17.81
C ALA A 228 -6.46 14.67 16.77
N GLN A 229 -7.74 14.92 17.04
CA GLN A 229 -8.69 15.55 16.11
C GLN A 229 -9.35 16.75 16.77
N MET A 230 -9.69 17.74 15.97
CA MET A 230 -10.49 18.91 16.35
C MET A 230 -11.45 19.26 15.22
N HIS A 231 -12.60 19.83 15.56
CA HIS A 231 -13.61 20.20 14.59
C HIS A 231 -13.44 21.66 14.19
N ILE A 232 -13.52 21.92 12.89
CA ILE A 232 -13.43 23.25 12.31
C ILE A 232 -14.51 23.41 11.23
N THR A 233 -15.08 24.59 11.12
CA THR A 233 -16.03 24.89 10.06
C THR A 233 -15.32 25.28 8.76
N PHE A 234 -16.07 25.26 7.65
CA PHE A 234 -15.58 25.75 6.36
C PHE A 234 -15.07 27.19 6.43
N ASP A 235 -15.82 28.07 7.11
CA ASP A 235 -15.52 29.50 7.15
C ASP A 235 -14.27 29.80 8.00
N GLU A 236 -14.06 29.05 9.07
CA GLU A 236 -12.87 29.12 9.92
C GLU A 236 -11.61 28.62 9.19
N LEU A 237 -11.74 27.57 8.37
CA LEU A 237 -10.65 27.11 7.49
C LEU A 237 -10.25 28.18 6.45
N LEU A 238 -11.22 28.95 5.95
CA LEU A 238 -10.93 30.03 4.99
C LEU A 238 -10.16 31.21 5.60
N ASP A 239 -10.06 31.29 6.93
CA ASP A 239 -9.38 32.38 7.64
C ASP A 239 -7.84 32.18 7.72
N SER A 240 -7.32 31.04 7.24
CA SER A 240 -5.89 30.73 7.18
C SER A 240 -5.45 30.31 5.78
N LEU A 241 -4.20 30.61 5.38
CA LEU A 241 -3.66 30.12 4.10
C LEU A 241 -3.55 28.60 4.10
N GLY A 242 -3.15 28.01 5.22
CA GLY A 242 -3.20 26.58 5.46
C GLY A 242 -4.58 26.02 5.10
N GLY A 243 -5.65 26.53 5.73
CA GLY A 243 -6.99 26.01 5.49
C GLY A 243 -7.50 26.23 4.07
N ILE A 244 -7.19 27.36 3.42
CA ILE A 244 -7.47 27.58 1.99
C ILE A 244 -6.79 26.49 1.13
N VAL A 245 -5.49 26.25 1.34
CA VAL A 245 -4.75 25.25 0.58
C VAL A 245 -5.28 23.85 0.85
N GLY A 246 -5.58 23.54 2.11
CA GLY A 246 -6.23 22.29 2.49
C GLY A 246 -7.54 22.10 1.72
N LEU A 247 -8.48 23.03 1.82
CA LEU A 247 -9.78 22.96 1.13
C LEU A 247 -9.63 22.81 -0.39
N LEU A 248 -8.66 23.51 -1.01
CA LEU A 248 -8.34 23.37 -2.43
C LEU A 248 -7.83 21.95 -2.76
N GLU A 249 -6.93 21.38 -1.96
CA GLU A 249 -6.43 20.02 -2.15
C GLU A 249 -7.50 18.94 -1.99
N TYR A 250 -8.57 19.22 -1.25
CA TYR A 250 -9.74 18.34 -1.09
C TYR A 250 -10.78 18.52 -2.20
N GLY A 251 -10.48 19.32 -3.23
CA GLY A 251 -11.36 19.48 -4.40
C GLY A 251 -12.52 20.46 -4.17
N LEU A 252 -12.49 21.27 -3.12
CA LEU A 252 -13.56 22.24 -2.83
C LEU A 252 -13.35 23.58 -3.55
N GLY A 253 -12.64 23.58 -4.69
CA GLY A 253 -12.22 24.77 -5.43
C GLY A 253 -13.36 25.75 -5.73
N TRP A 254 -14.50 25.26 -6.19
CA TRP A 254 -15.67 26.10 -6.44
C TRP A 254 -16.18 26.80 -5.18
N ARG A 255 -16.33 26.04 -4.06
CA ARG A 255 -16.80 26.60 -2.79
C ARG A 255 -15.83 27.63 -2.23
N VAL A 256 -14.53 27.37 -2.32
CA VAL A 256 -13.48 28.32 -1.90
C VAL A 256 -13.56 29.60 -2.74
N CYS A 257 -13.58 29.49 -4.07
CA CYS A 257 -13.68 30.64 -4.95
C CYS A 257 -14.96 31.45 -4.72
N HIS A 258 -16.11 30.77 -4.65
CA HIS A 258 -17.41 31.40 -4.42
C HIS A 258 -17.44 32.16 -3.09
N SER A 259 -16.99 31.55 -1.99
CA SER A 259 -16.97 32.19 -0.68
C SER A 259 -15.98 33.36 -0.61
N LEU A 260 -14.80 33.26 -1.24
CA LEU A 260 -13.85 34.37 -1.31
C LEU A 260 -14.39 35.55 -2.10
N VAL A 261 -15.01 35.30 -3.27
CA VAL A 261 -15.67 36.35 -4.07
C VAL A 261 -16.77 37.03 -3.26
N HIS A 262 -17.61 36.24 -2.59
CA HIS A 262 -18.68 36.76 -1.76
C HIS A 262 -18.17 37.56 -0.55
N ARG A 263 -17.08 37.14 0.09
CA ARG A 263 -16.37 37.92 1.13
C ARG A 263 -15.86 39.24 0.58
N ILE A 264 -15.24 39.28 -0.61
CA ILE A 264 -14.76 40.52 -1.24
C ILE A 264 -15.92 41.48 -1.55
N ILE A 265 -17.05 40.95 -2.04
CA ILE A 265 -18.25 41.74 -2.32
C ILE A 265 -18.85 42.32 -1.03
N ARG A 266 -18.97 41.52 0.04
CA ARG A 266 -19.45 42.00 1.35
C ARG A 266 -18.47 42.92 2.06
N TYR A 267 -17.16 42.70 1.93
CA TYR A 267 -16.12 43.55 2.51
C TYR A 267 -16.13 44.96 1.89
N ARG A 268 -16.51 45.07 0.61
CA ARG A 268 -16.79 46.38 -0.02
C ARG A 268 -18.03 47.07 0.55
N GLN A 269 -18.90 46.37 1.27
CA GLN A 269 -20.15 46.91 1.80
C GLN A 269 -20.10 47.19 3.31
N TRP A 270 -19.26 46.50 4.09
CA TRP A 270 -19.18 46.64 5.55
C TRP A 270 -17.72 46.53 6.04
N ASN A 271 -17.27 47.51 6.83
CA ASN A 271 -16.00 47.47 7.53
C ASN A 271 -16.13 46.70 8.86
N VAL A 272 -15.05 46.02 9.23
CA VAL A 272 -14.78 45.30 10.49
C VAL A 272 -15.12 43.80 10.47
N LEU A 273 -14.08 42.99 10.26
CA LEU A 273 -13.81 41.80 11.09
C LEU A 273 -12.28 41.74 11.28
N LYS A 274 -11.81 41.89 12.53
CA LYS A 274 -10.44 41.49 12.89
C LYS A 274 -10.35 39.99 12.65
N ALA A 275 -9.43 39.57 11.79
CA ALA A 275 -9.12 38.16 11.61
C ALA A 275 -8.46 37.64 12.90
N SER A 276 -9.26 37.15 13.85
CA SER A 276 -8.75 36.14 14.77
C SER A 276 -8.52 34.90 13.94
N GLN A 277 -7.27 34.49 13.73
CA GLN A 277 -7.00 33.21 13.08
C GLN A 277 -7.74 32.14 13.88
N ALA A 278 -8.69 31.45 13.24
CA ALA A 278 -9.47 30.40 13.92
C ALA A 278 -8.56 29.24 14.33
N LEU A 279 -7.55 28.94 13.51
CA LEU A 279 -6.55 27.89 13.73
C LEU A 279 -5.15 28.49 13.84
N TRP A 280 -4.44 28.22 14.93
CA TRP A 280 -3.06 28.66 15.12
C TRP A 280 -2.23 27.63 15.91
N ILE A 281 -0.92 27.72 15.82
CA ILE A 281 -0.02 26.98 16.71
C ILE A 281 0.14 27.83 17.98
N GLU A 282 -0.11 27.27 19.15
CA GLU A 282 0.07 27.97 20.43
C GLU A 282 1.52 27.88 20.91
N SER A 283 2.10 26.68 20.82
CA SER A 283 3.46 26.41 21.25
C SER A 283 4.14 25.39 20.33
N SER A 284 5.46 25.49 20.22
CA SER A 284 6.28 24.48 19.58
C SER A 284 7.38 24.02 20.53
N SER A 285 7.62 22.71 20.51
CA SER A 285 8.70 22.04 21.21
C SER A 285 9.47 21.16 20.23
N PRO A 286 10.66 20.63 20.59
CA PRO A 286 11.39 19.69 19.73
C PRO A 286 10.61 18.42 19.38
N LEU A 287 9.60 18.06 20.19
CA LEU A 287 8.84 16.83 20.06
C LEU A 287 7.45 17.04 19.44
N PHE A 288 6.79 18.17 19.72
CA PHE A 288 5.40 18.43 19.32
C PHE A 288 5.13 19.90 19.01
N TYR A 289 4.19 20.12 18.10
CA TYR A 289 3.43 21.36 17.92
C TYR A 289 2.07 21.23 18.60
N GLU A 290 1.64 22.27 19.30
CA GLU A 290 0.30 22.37 19.89
C GLU A 290 -0.55 23.28 19.01
N LEU A 291 -1.47 22.69 18.24
CA LEU A 291 -2.42 23.44 17.43
C LEU A 291 -3.69 23.70 18.23
N ARG A 292 -4.20 24.92 18.18
CA ARG A 292 -5.42 25.35 18.85
C ARG A 292 -6.48 25.83 17.86
N HIS A 293 -7.72 25.49 18.20
CA HIS A 293 -8.93 26.00 17.57
C HIS A 293 -9.99 26.24 18.66
N ALA A 294 -10.37 27.50 18.88
CA ALA A 294 -11.25 27.89 19.98
C ALA A 294 -10.78 27.35 21.35
N SER A 295 -11.54 26.45 21.98
CA SER A 295 -11.18 25.78 23.24
C SER A 295 -10.48 24.42 23.04
N GLU A 296 -10.42 23.93 21.81
CA GLU A 296 -9.79 22.65 21.47
C GLU A 296 -8.30 22.84 21.19
N SER A 297 -7.50 21.85 21.60
CA SER A 297 -6.07 21.81 21.32
C SER A 297 -5.64 20.39 20.99
N ILE A 298 -4.85 20.22 19.93
CA ILE A 298 -4.27 18.93 19.54
C ILE A 298 -2.74 19.03 19.51
N ARG A 299 -2.08 17.95 19.92
CA ARG A 299 -0.63 17.82 19.82
C ARG A 299 -0.28 16.97 18.61
N VAL A 300 0.60 17.50 17.78
CA VAL A 300 1.01 16.86 16.52
C VAL A 300 2.53 16.90 16.45
N THR A 301 3.16 15.77 16.12
CA THR A 301 4.61 15.73 15.93
C THR A 301 5.03 16.51 14.68
N PRO A 302 6.29 17.00 14.61
CA PRO A 302 6.80 17.63 13.39
C PRO A 302 6.62 16.76 12.13
N ALA A 303 6.85 15.45 12.24
CA ALA A 303 6.75 14.51 11.13
C ALA A 303 5.30 14.33 10.64
N GLU A 304 4.33 14.25 11.56
CA GLU A 304 2.91 14.15 11.21
C GLU A 304 2.40 15.43 10.56
N LEU A 305 2.81 16.59 11.07
CA LEU A 305 2.44 17.91 10.54
C LEU A 305 3.05 18.13 9.15
N GLU A 306 4.32 17.77 8.95
CA GLU A 306 4.99 17.88 7.64
C GLU A 306 4.54 16.80 6.64
N GLY A 307 3.82 15.79 7.13
CA GLY A 307 3.27 14.69 6.34
C GLY A 307 2.21 15.11 5.33
N SER A 308 1.57 16.28 5.51
CA SER A 308 0.62 16.86 4.55
C SER A 308 1.02 18.25 4.08
N ARG A 309 0.55 18.65 2.89
CA ARG A 309 0.78 20.02 2.40
C ARG A 309 0.10 21.05 3.30
N PHE A 310 -1.10 20.74 3.78
CA PHE A 310 -1.84 21.53 4.76
C PHE A 310 -1.01 21.79 6.02
N GLY A 311 -0.50 20.74 6.66
CA GLY A 311 0.30 20.87 7.88
C GLY A 311 1.65 21.57 7.65
N ARG A 312 2.33 21.32 6.52
CA ARG A 312 3.53 22.08 6.14
C ARG A 312 3.29 23.58 6.05
N ILE A 313 2.15 24.00 5.49
CA ILE A 313 1.84 25.42 5.35
C ILE A 313 1.54 26.04 6.71
N ILE A 314 0.75 25.37 7.55
CA ILE A 314 0.50 25.84 8.93
C ILE A 314 1.82 26.01 9.69
N LYS A 315 2.72 25.03 9.60
CA LYS A 315 4.04 25.09 10.21
C LYS A 315 4.88 26.25 9.64
N GLU A 316 4.93 26.40 8.31
CA GLU A 316 5.68 27.47 7.66
C GLU A 316 5.13 28.87 7.98
N GLU A 317 3.81 29.02 8.17
CA GLU A 317 3.18 30.26 8.64
C GLU A 317 3.62 30.61 10.07
N TRP A 318 3.68 29.61 10.94
CA TRP A 318 4.17 29.76 12.32
C TRP A 318 5.66 30.07 12.40
N ASP A 319 6.51 29.26 11.76
CA ASP A 319 7.97 29.42 11.72
C ASP A 319 8.37 30.78 11.11
N GLY A 320 7.53 31.35 10.24
CA GLY A 320 7.69 32.69 9.65
C GLY A 320 7.27 33.85 10.57
N GLY A 321 6.89 33.60 11.82
CA GLY A 321 6.43 34.62 12.77
C GLY A 321 5.04 35.17 12.44
N MET A 322 4.21 34.41 11.71
CA MET A 322 2.88 34.85 11.24
C MET A 322 2.87 36.14 10.41
N HIS A 323 4.03 36.58 9.91
CA HIS A 323 4.13 37.73 9.01
C HIS A 323 3.89 37.31 7.56
N VAL A 324 3.06 38.09 6.85
CA VAL A 324 2.69 37.85 5.45
C VAL A 324 3.94 37.78 4.57
N ARG A 325 4.34 36.56 4.20
CA ARG A 325 5.44 36.30 3.24
C ARG A 325 5.09 36.79 1.83
N GLN A 326 6.12 36.95 0.99
CA GLN A 326 6.01 37.51 -0.37
C GLN A 326 4.81 36.97 -1.17
N LYS A 327 4.01 37.86 -1.77
CA LYS A 327 2.82 37.56 -2.59
C LYS A 327 3.03 36.42 -3.62
N ARG A 328 4.26 36.29 -4.15
CA ARG A 328 4.65 35.23 -5.11
C ARG A 328 4.61 33.83 -4.52
N TRP A 329 4.97 33.64 -3.25
CA TRP A 329 4.98 32.34 -2.59
C TRP A 329 3.55 31.86 -2.32
N ILE A 330 2.70 32.75 -1.81
CA ILE A 330 1.26 32.49 -1.57
C ILE A 330 0.56 32.05 -2.87
N ALA A 331 0.79 32.79 -3.97
CA ALA A 331 0.21 32.47 -5.26
C ALA A 331 0.60 31.06 -5.76
N ARG A 332 1.87 30.65 -5.57
CA ARG A 332 2.35 29.32 -5.95
C ARG A 332 1.65 28.21 -5.17
N MET A 333 1.46 28.38 -3.86
CA MET A 333 0.81 27.38 -3.02
C MET A 333 -0.66 27.18 -3.40
N ILE A 334 -1.39 28.28 -3.59
CA ILE A 334 -2.80 28.26 -4.01
C ILE A 334 -2.96 27.58 -5.38
N VAL A 335 -2.15 27.96 -6.38
CA VAL A 335 -2.23 27.36 -7.73
C VAL A 335 -1.92 25.87 -7.68
N ALA A 336 -0.87 25.47 -6.97
CA ALA A 336 -0.50 24.06 -6.88
C ALA A 336 -1.57 23.22 -6.16
N ALA A 337 -2.20 23.76 -5.12
CA ALA A 337 -3.30 23.11 -4.39
C ALA A 337 -4.56 22.99 -5.25
N ALA A 338 -4.93 24.05 -5.96
CA ALA A 338 -6.08 24.08 -6.85
C ALA A 338 -5.94 23.08 -8.00
N LEU A 339 -4.75 22.98 -8.62
CA LEU A 339 -4.47 21.98 -9.64
C LEU A 339 -4.60 20.56 -9.06
N ALA A 340 -4.03 20.30 -7.89
CA ALA A 340 -4.12 19.00 -7.23
C ALA A 340 -5.58 18.59 -6.93
N GLY A 341 -6.38 19.51 -6.40
CA GLY A 341 -7.82 19.30 -6.16
C GLY A 341 -8.62 19.08 -7.43
N MET A 342 -8.33 19.84 -8.49
CA MET A 342 -8.99 19.69 -9.79
C MET A 342 -8.71 18.32 -10.40
N PHE A 343 -7.46 17.84 -10.34
CA PHE A 343 -7.12 16.49 -10.79
C PHE A 343 -7.85 15.41 -9.98
N LYS A 344 -7.97 15.56 -8.65
CA LYS A 344 -8.75 14.65 -7.81
C LYS A 344 -10.22 14.62 -8.21
N ASN A 345 -10.86 15.78 -8.39
CA ASN A 345 -12.27 15.86 -8.80
C ASN A 345 -12.52 15.29 -10.19
N ILE A 346 -11.62 15.55 -11.14
CA ILE A 346 -11.72 14.98 -12.49
C ILE A 346 -11.60 13.44 -12.41
N SER A 347 -10.66 12.94 -11.61
CA SER A 347 -10.49 11.50 -11.42
C SER A 347 -11.71 10.84 -10.74
N SER A 348 -12.32 11.48 -9.74
CA SER A 348 -13.51 10.97 -9.07
C SER A 348 -14.75 11.05 -9.96
N PHE A 349 -14.88 12.11 -10.76
CA PHE A 349 -15.97 12.27 -11.74
C PHE A 349 -15.93 11.21 -12.83
N PHE A 350 -14.76 10.91 -13.38
CA PHE A 350 -14.62 9.81 -14.35
C PHE A 350 -14.84 8.44 -13.71
N HIS A 351 -14.54 8.28 -12.42
CA HIS A 351 -14.82 7.04 -11.68
C HIS A 351 -16.32 6.85 -11.43
N SER A 352 -17.02 7.89 -10.97
CA SER A 352 -18.47 7.83 -10.70
C SER A 352 -19.30 7.67 -11.98
N ARG A 353 -18.90 8.30 -13.09
CA ARG A 353 -19.57 8.08 -14.39
C ARG A 353 -19.41 6.65 -14.91
N ARG A 354 -18.24 6.02 -14.73
CA ARG A 354 -18.04 4.61 -15.14
C ARG A 354 -18.92 3.63 -14.35
N LEU A 355 -19.22 3.94 -13.08
CA LEU A 355 -20.13 3.17 -12.24
C LEU A 355 -21.59 3.41 -12.64
N ALA A 356 -21.96 4.65 -12.96
CA ALA A 356 -23.32 5.01 -13.39
C ALA A 356 -23.69 4.49 -14.78
N THR A 357 -22.73 4.23 -15.68
CA THR A 357 -22.98 3.61 -16.99
C THR A 357 -23.03 2.07 -16.96
N ARG A 358 -22.90 1.46 -15.78
CA ARG A 358 -22.98 0.00 -15.57
C ARG A 358 -24.23 -0.43 -14.79
N GLN A 359 -25.07 0.53 -14.40
CA GLN A 359 -26.47 0.32 -14.02
C GLN A 359 -27.33 0.67 -15.23
#